data_AF-A0A523BPB4-F1
#
_entry.id   AF-A0A523BPB4-F1
#
_cell.length_a   1.000
_cell.length_b   1.000
_cell.length_c   1.000
_cell.angle_alpha   90.00
_cell.angle_beta   90.00
_cell.angle_gamma   90.00
#
_symmetry.space_group_name_H-M   'P 1'
#
loop_
_entity.id
_entity.type
_entity.pdbx_description
1 polymer ?
#
loop_
_entity_poly.entity_id
_entity_poly.type
_entity_poly.pdbx_seq_one_letter_code
_entity_poly.pdbx_strand_id
1 'polypeptide(L)'
;MSMLNINTRTNSDMPAYHKALLEIRAAQAELKKYESIMTPYERHTINESIQSKVAANRDLVYNGVKGAWLNFISGYKDAVKRYLQAEQNEINSWDSGKLGTEMHTFQMRLNQAIGMEDKGALAGNTQNINQVKAMYQEAMNSGDRYKQRAAAEVIRGVNTKNMQRDQVVEIRLMARNAEEQLKTLRTSDALQKAAAEANQAQKELFEQREGIKAVAETMGEPVDQVFQAGDYAKLTKMLQVDSGTREVKLYGLDAPEVTGISFAADFDHDLVVGGNNG
;
A
#
# COMPACT_ATOMS: atom_id res chain seq x y z
N MET A 1 -3.15 11.11 -12.19
CA MET A 1 -4.31 11.92 -12.56
C MET A 1 -5.44 10.99 -12.96
N SER A 2 -6.44 10.81 -12.10
CA SER A 2 -7.85 10.76 -12.51
C SER A 2 -8.71 10.78 -11.25
N MET A 3 -8.74 11.93 -10.57
CA MET A 3 -10.04 12.40 -10.05
C MET A 3 -11.03 12.24 -11.19
N LEU A 4 -12.20 11.64 -10.94
CA LEU A 4 -13.36 11.62 -11.84
C LEU A 4 -13.23 12.73 -12.88
N ASN A 5 -12.70 12.39 -14.07
CA ASN A 5 -12.33 13.39 -15.07
C ASN A 5 -13.64 13.80 -15.76
N ILE A 6 -14.37 14.67 -15.09
CA ILE A 6 -15.73 15.12 -15.39
C ILE A 6 -15.77 15.94 -16.69
N ASN A 7 -14.62 16.35 -17.25
CA ASN A 7 -14.56 17.30 -18.35
C ASN A 7 -14.29 16.72 -19.75
N THR A 8 -14.19 15.40 -19.94
CA THR A 8 -13.82 14.84 -21.27
C THR A 8 -14.67 13.70 -21.79
N ARG A 9 -15.75 13.28 -21.11
CA ARG A 9 -16.72 12.33 -21.68
C ARG A 9 -17.95 13.06 -22.21
N THR A 10 -18.32 12.79 -23.47
CA THR A 10 -19.60 13.21 -24.01
C THR A 10 -20.73 12.70 -23.12
N ASN A 11 -21.80 13.50 -22.98
CA ASN A 11 -22.93 13.22 -22.09
C ASN A 11 -23.64 11.88 -22.39
N SER A 12 -23.36 11.24 -23.54
CA SER A 12 -23.89 9.93 -23.93
C SER A 12 -23.36 8.77 -23.08
N ASP A 13 -22.08 8.79 -22.67
CA ASP A 13 -21.36 7.59 -22.20
C ASP A 13 -21.27 7.50 -20.67
N MET A 14 -21.86 8.47 -19.96
CA MET A 14 -21.85 8.46 -18.50
C MET A 14 -22.88 7.47 -17.93
N PRO A 15 -22.52 6.68 -16.90
CA PRO A 15 -23.47 5.81 -16.21
C PRO A 15 -24.69 6.59 -15.73
N ALA A 16 -25.88 5.96 -15.76
CA ALA A 16 -27.14 6.61 -15.38
C ALA A 16 -27.09 7.25 -13.98
N TYR A 17 -26.46 6.56 -13.01
CA TYR A 17 -26.28 7.08 -11.67
C TYR A 17 -25.44 8.37 -11.61
N HIS A 18 -24.48 8.52 -12.52
CA HIS A 18 -23.62 9.69 -12.59
C HIS A 18 -24.36 10.90 -13.18
N LYS A 19 -25.22 10.66 -14.17
CA LYS A 19 -26.11 11.68 -14.73
C LYS A 19 -27.07 12.21 -13.66
N ALA A 20 -27.70 11.33 -12.90
CA ALA A 20 -28.59 11.69 -11.80
C ALA A 20 -27.88 12.55 -10.73
N LEU A 21 -26.64 12.20 -10.37
CA LEU A 21 -25.83 12.99 -9.44
C LEU A 21 -25.51 14.40 -9.97
N LEU A 22 -25.16 14.53 -11.25
CA LEU A 22 -24.88 15.82 -11.87
C LEU A 22 -26.13 16.71 -11.91
N GLU A 23 -27.30 16.14 -12.22
CA GLU A 23 -28.58 16.87 -12.22
C GLU A 23 -28.95 17.38 -10.83
N ILE A 24 -28.79 16.56 -9.79
CA ILE A 24 -29.05 16.95 -8.40
C ILE A 24 -28.09 18.06 -7.98
N ARG A 25 -26.79 17.91 -8.26
CA ARG A 25 -25.77 18.90 -7.94
C ARG A 25 -26.01 20.22 -8.65
N ALA A 26 -26.42 20.18 -9.93
CA ALA A 26 -26.77 21.37 -10.69
C ALA A 26 -27.96 22.10 -10.06
N ALA A 27 -29.01 21.37 -9.68
CA ALA A 27 -30.18 21.95 -9.02
C ALA A 27 -29.84 22.58 -7.66
N GLN A 28 -28.99 21.92 -6.85
CA GLN A 28 -28.48 22.49 -5.59
C GLN A 28 -27.64 23.76 -5.81
N ALA A 29 -26.78 23.76 -6.84
CA ALA A 29 -25.97 24.92 -7.18
C ALA A 29 -26.81 26.10 -7.67
N GLU A 30 -27.86 25.84 -8.47
CA GLU A 30 -28.81 26.86 -8.91
C GLU A 30 -29.57 27.47 -7.74
N LEU A 31 -30.06 26.64 -6.81
CA LEU A 31 -30.69 27.13 -5.59
C LEU A 31 -29.74 28.04 -4.80
N LYS A 32 -28.52 27.59 -4.52
CA LYS A 32 -27.50 28.38 -3.80
C LYS A 32 -27.15 29.69 -4.50
N LYS A 33 -27.16 29.71 -5.84
CA LYS A 33 -26.88 30.91 -6.63
C LYS A 33 -27.96 31.98 -6.49
N TYR A 34 -29.23 31.57 -6.39
CA TYR A 34 -30.37 32.49 -6.41
C TYR A 34 -31.10 32.61 -5.06
N GLU A 35 -30.67 31.90 -4.02
CA GLU A 35 -31.35 31.85 -2.72
C GLU A 35 -31.54 33.23 -2.07
N SER A 36 -30.62 34.18 -2.33
CA SER A 36 -30.62 35.53 -1.76
C SER A 36 -31.69 36.45 -2.34
N ILE A 37 -32.16 36.15 -3.55
CA ILE A 37 -33.21 36.92 -4.25
C ILE A 37 -34.56 36.21 -4.25
N MET A 38 -34.62 34.96 -3.77
CA MET A 38 -35.85 34.18 -3.64
C MET A 38 -36.60 34.50 -2.35
N THR A 39 -37.92 34.37 -2.39
CA THR A 39 -38.75 34.38 -1.20
C THR A 39 -38.55 33.10 -0.36
N PRO A 40 -38.87 33.12 0.94
CA PRO A 40 -38.82 31.92 1.77
C PRO A 40 -39.65 30.75 1.21
N TYR A 41 -40.81 31.04 0.60
CA TYR A 41 -41.68 30.04 -0.01
C TYR A 41 -41.04 29.41 -1.26
N GLU A 42 -40.47 30.22 -2.16
CA GLU A 42 -39.78 29.71 -3.36
C GLU A 42 -38.55 28.85 -3.00
N ARG A 43 -37.79 29.25 -1.98
CA ARG A 43 -36.69 28.42 -1.47
C ARG A 43 -37.19 27.08 -0.94
N HIS A 44 -38.33 27.07 -0.24
CA HIS A 44 -38.89 25.85 0.31
C HIS A 44 -39.37 24.91 -0.79
N THR A 45 -40.14 25.39 -1.77
CA THR A 45 -40.67 24.56 -2.86
C THR A 45 -39.57 24.01 -3.77
N ILE A 46 -38.53 24.80 -4.06
CA ILE A 46 -37.36 24.32 -4.82
C ILE A 46 -36.61 23.25 -4.02
N ASN A 47 -36.41 23.46 -2.71
CA ASN A 47 -35.81 22.44 -1.85
C ASN A 47 -36.62 21.13 -1.85
N GLU A 48 -37.94 21.18 -1.72
CA GLU A 48 -38.80 19.99 -1.79
C GLU A 48 -38.68 19.27 -3.14
N SER A 49 -38.61 20.03 -4.25
CA SER A 49 -38.37 19.47 -5.58
C SER A 49 -37.01 18.76 -5.67
N ILE A 50 -35.95 19.34 -5.12
CA ILE A 50 -34.62 18.73 -5.04
C ILE A 50 -34.67 17.46 -4.19
N GLN A 51 -35.30 17.49 -3.02
CA GLN A 51 -35.44 16.32 -2.13
C GLN A 51 -36.24 15.20 -2.79
N SER A 52 -37.30 15.53 -3.53
CA SER A 52 -38.06 14.55 -4.33
C SER A 52 -37.19 13.90 -5.41
N LYS A 53 -36.35 14.67 -6.11
CA LYS A 53 -35.38 14.13 -7.08
C LYS A 53 -34.33 13.24 -6.42
N VAL A 54 -33.83 13.62 -5.25
CA VAL A 54 -32.89 12.81 -4.46
C VAL A 54 -33.54 11.48 -4.08
N ALA A 55 -34.75 11.50 -3.54
CA ALA A 55 -35.49 10.31 -3.15
C ALA A 55 -35.76 9.38 -4.34
N ALA A 56 -36.21 9.94 -5.47
CA ALA A 56 -36.50 9.18 -6.68
C ALA A 56 -35.28 8.48 -7.28
N ASN A 57 -34.09 9.06 -7.13
CA ASN A 57 -32.84 8.52 -7.67
C ASN A 57 -31.99 7.78 -6.63
N ARG A 58 -32.44 7.67 -5.37
CA ARG A 58 -31.63 7.16 -4.27
C ARG A 58 -31.06 5.78 -4.56
N ASP A 59 -31.90 4.82 -4.93
CA ASP A 59 -31.48 3.44 -5.18
C ASP A 59 -30.58 3.31 -6.41
N LEU A 60 -30.87 4.08 -7.47
CA LEU A 60 -30.05 4.13 -8.67
C LEU A 60 -28.63 4.62 -8.33
N VAL A 61 -28.55 5.73 -7.59
CA VAL A 61 -27.28 6.34 -7.19
C VAL A 61 -26.52 5.43 -6.25
N TYR A 62 -27.17 4.90 -5.21
CA TYR A 62 -26.54 4.01 -4.26
C TYR A 62 -25.99 2.74 -4.91
N ASN A 63 -26.80 2.03 -5.71
CA ASN A 63 -26.35 0.80 -6.35
C ASN A 63 -25.25 1.04 -7.39
N GLY A 64 -25.32 2.15 -8.13
CA GLY A 64 -24.27 2.53 -9.08
C GLY A 64 -22.94 2.81 -8.39
N VAL A 65 -22.97 3.58 -7.30
CA VAL A 65 -21.78 3.92 -6.49
C VAL A 65 -21.23 2.68 -5.80
N LYS A 66 -22.09 1.84 -5.21
CA LYS A 66 -21.69 0.54 -4.62
C LYS A 66 -21.01 -0.37 -5.64
N GLY A 67 -21.58 -0.50 -6.85
CA GLY A 67 -21.00 -1.31 -7.91
C GLY A 67 -19.62 -0.80 -8.35
N ALA A 68 -19.50 0.51 -8.56
CA ALA A 68 -18.22 1.14 -8.88
C ALA A 68 -17.19 0.91 -7.76
N TRP A 69 -17.59 1.10 -6.50
CA TRP A 69 -16.73 0.89 -5.33
C TRP A 69 -16.21 -0.54 -5.22
N LEU A 70 -17.09 -1.53 -5.39
CA LEU A 70 -16.70 -2.95 -5.39
C LEU A 70 -15.72 -3.29 -6.51
N ASN A 71 -15.87 -2.68 -7.69
CA ASN A 71 -14.92 -2.85 -8.79
C ASN A 71 -13.53 -2.30 -8.46
N PHE A 72 -13.45 -1.12 -7.82
CA PHE A 72 -12.17 -0.56 -7.35
C PHE A 72 -11.52 -1.43 -6.27
N ILE A 73 -12.32 -1.93 -5.31
CA ILE A 73 -11.83 -2.89 -4.31
C ILE A 73 -11.27 -4.14 -4.99
N SER A 74 -11.96 -4.70 -5.99
CA SER A 74 -11.48 -5.87 -6.72
C SER A 74 -10.18 -5.57 -7.46
N GLY A 75 -10.09 -4.44 -8.17
CA GLY A 75 -8.88 -4.04 -8.88
C GLY A 75 -7.68 -3.87 -7.94
N TYR A 76 -7.91 -3.32 -6.75
CA TYR A 76 -6.89 -3.23 -5.71
C TYR A 76 -6.45 -4.61 -5.21
N LYS A 77 -7.37 -5.54 -4.94
CA LYS A 77 -7.02 -6.92 -4.55
C LYS A 77 -6.15 -7.61 -5.59
N ASP A 78 -6.50 -7.47 -6.87
CA ASP A 78 -5.74 -8.06 -7.96
C ASP A 78 -4.33 -7.47 -8.05
N ALA A 79 -4.18 -6.17 -7.85
CA ALA A 79 -2.88 -5.50 -7.82
C ALA A 79 -2.01 -5.99 -6.64
N VAL A 80 -2.58 -6.12 -5.44
CA VAL A 80 -1.87 -6.68 -4.28
C VAL A 80 -1.47 -8.14 -4.50
N LYS A 81 -2.37 -8.96 -5.08
CA LYS A 81 -2.07 -10.35 -5.41
C LYS A 81 -0.89 -10.46 -6.39
N ARG A 82 -0.84 -9.60 -7.42
CA ARG A 82 0.29 -9.54 -8.36
C ARG A 82 1.58 -9.13 -7.67
N TYR A 83 1.52 -8.17 -6.74
CA TYR A 83 2.67 -7.78 -5.92
C TYR A 83 3.20 -8.94 -5.08
N LEU A 84 2.35 -9.64 -4.33
CA LEU A 84 2.75 -10.79 -3.51
C LEU A 84 3.30 -11.93 -4.37
N GLN A 85 2.73 -12.16 -5.55
CA GLN A 85 3.24 -13.15 -6.48
C GLN A 85 4.62 -12.75 -7.04
N ALA A 86 4.82 -11.48 -7.37
CA ALA A 86 6.12 -10.97 -7.82
C ALA A 86 7.17 -11.07 -6.71
N GLU A 87 6.81 -10.79 -5.46
CA GLU A 87 7.67 -10.95 -4.29
C GLU A 87 8.05 -12.42 -4.07
N GLN A 88 7.08 -13.33 -4.15
CA GLN A 88 7.36 -14.76 -4.04
C GLN A 88 8.24 -15.28 -5.19
N ASN A 89 7.99 -14.81 -6.42
CA ASN A 89 8.82 -15.15 -7.57
C ASN A 89 10.25 -14.63 -7.41
N GLU A 90 10.39 -13.41 -6.88
CA GLU A 90 11.69 -12.83 -6.56
C GLU A 90 12.42 -13.72 -5.55
N ILE A 91 11.78 -14.07 -4.43
CA ILE A 91 12.31 -14.97 -3.41
C ILE A 91 12.72 -16.32 -4.01
N ASN A 92 11.83 -16.94 -4.79
CA ASN A 92 12.07 -18.23 -5.44
C ASN A 92 13.15 -18.17 -6.52
N SER A 93 13.41 -16.99 -7.09
CA SER A 93 14.49 -16.83 -8.06
C SER A 93 15.86 -17.03 -7.42
N TRP A 94 15.98 -16.85 -6.10
CA TRP A 94 17.23 -17.01 -5.38
C TRP A 94 17.46 -18.46 -4.97
N ASP A 95 18.50 -19.08 -5.53
CA ASP A 95 19.04 -20.35 -5.05
C ASP A 95 19.79 -20.13 -3.72
N SER A 96 19.20 -20.61 -2.63
CA SER A 96 19.75 -20.47 -1.28
C SER A 96 21.08 -21.23 -1.09
N GLY A 97 21.27 -22.37 -1.77
CA GLY A 97 22.51 -23.15 -1.70
C GLY A 97 23.66 -22.43 -2.39
N LYS A 98 23.42 -21.86 -3.59
CA LYS A 98 24.42 -21.05 -4.29
C LYS A 98 24.76 -19.78 -3.51
N LEU A 99 23.75 -19.06 -3.04
CA LEU A 99 23.97 -17.86 -2.23
C LEU A 99 24.77 -18.18 -0.96
N GLY A 100 24.44 -19.26 -0.26
CA GLY A 100 25.16 -19.69 0.94
C GLY A 100 26.63 -20.03 0.66
N THR A 101 26.90 -20.71 -0.46
CA THR A 101 28.27 -21.03 -0.89
C THR A 101 29.09 -19.77 -1.19
N GLU A 102 28.51 -18.81 -1.90
CA GLU A 102 29.17 -17.54 -2.20
C GLU A 102 29.38 -16.68 -0.95
N MET A 103 28.40 -16.64 -0.04
CA MET A 103 28.52 -15.96 1.25
C MET A 103 29.66 -16.55 2.09
N HIS A 104 29.73 -17.87 2.19
CA HIS A 104 30.80 -18.55 2.92
C HIS A 104 32.17 -18.29 2.31
N THR A 105 32.28 -18.36 0.98
CA THR A 105 33.52 -18.10 0.24
C THR A 105 33.99 -16.66 0.45
N PHE A 106 33.08 -15.69 0.33
CA PHE A 106 33.39 -14.29 0.54
C PHE A 106 33.78 -14.02 2.01
N GLN A 107 33.07 -14.61 2.97
CA GLN A 107 33.38 -14.52 4.40
C GLN A 107 34.76 -15.10 4.71
N MET A 108 35.15 -16.24 4.12
CA MET A 108 36.50 -16.79 4.29
C MET A 108 37.58 -15.85 3.75
N ARG A 109 37.41 -15.31 2.53
CA ARG A 109 38.35 -14.31 1.96
C ARG A 109 38.43 -13.06 2.84
N LEU A 110 37.29 -12.62 3.37
CA LEU A 110 37.21 -11.43 4.22
C LEU A 110 37.91 -11.65 5.56
N ASN A 111 37.68 -12.80 6.20
CA ASN A 111 38.35 -13.18 7.44
C ASN A 111 39.86 -13.34 7.23
N GLN A 112 40.33 -13.79 6.06
CA GLN A 112 41.75 -13.80 5.73
C GLN A 112 42.31 -12.39 5.59
N ALA A 113 41.59 -11.48 4.92
CA ALA A 113 42.01 -10.09 4.73
C ALA A 113 42.01 -9.28 6.05
N ILE A 114 41.09 -9.57 6.97
CA ILE A 114 40.98 -8.89 8.26
C ILE A 114 41.84 -9.58 9.34
N GLY A 115 41.93 -10.90 9.32
CA GLY A 115 42.60 -11.75 10.31
C GLY A 115 44.08 -11.99 10.04
N MET A 116 44.68 -11.36 9.02
CA MET A 116 46.13 -11.17 8.94
C MET A 116 46.58 -10.19 10.05
N GLU A 117 46.53 -10.65 11.30
CA GLU A 117 47.26 -10.05 12.40
C GLU A 117 48.76 -10.41 12.25
N ASP A 118 49.60 -9.38 12.24
CA ASP A 118 51.03 -9.40 12.55
C ASP A 118 51.97 -10.38 11.83
N LYS A 119 52.45 -9.98 10.64
CA LYS A 119 53.81 -10.36 10.19
C LYS A 119 54.71 -9.17 9.85
N GLY A 120 54.41 -7.97 10.34
CA GLY A 120 55.35 -6.86 10.24
C GLY A 120 54.83 -5.58 10.85
N ALA A 121 55.31 -5.25 12.05
CA ALA A 121 55.04 -4.02 12.81
C ALA A 121 55.51 -2.70 12.13
N LEU A 122 55.79 -2.73 10.82
CA LEU A 122 56.34 -1.61 10.03
C LEU A 122 55.48 -1.24 8.82
N ALA A 123 54.44 -2.01 8.48
CA ALA A 123 53.49 -1.65 7.43
C ALA A 123 52.14 -1.32 8.09
N GLY A 124 51.73 -0.06 8.00
CA GLY A 124 50.48 0.41 8.57
C GLY A 124 49.27 -0.46 8.18
N ASN A 125 48.39 -0.68 9.16
CA ASN A 125 47.17 -1.50 9.10
C ASN A 125 46.16 -1.08 7.99
N THR A 126 46.44 0.01 7.27
CA THR A 126 45.68 0.53 6.12
C THR A 126 45.70 -0.38 4.88
N GLN A 127 46.60 -1.37 4.77
CA GLN A 127 46.57 -2.30 3.62
C GLN A 127 45.36 -3.24 3.66
N ASN A 128 44.92 -3.65 4.85
CA ASN A 128 43.83 -4.62 5.02
C ASN A 128 42.48 -4.05 4.55
N ILE A 129 42.20 -2.77 4.84
CA ILE A 129 40.92 -2.14 4.44
C ILE A 129 40.83 -1.90 2.92
N ASN A 130 41.96 -1.56 2.29
CA ASN A 130 42.02 -1.40 0.83
C ASN A 130 41.80 -2.73 0.11
N GLN A 131 42.30 -3.84 0.67
CA GLN A 131 42.04 -5.18 0.15
C GLN A 131 40.55 -5.55 0.28
N VAL A 132 39.91 -5.23 1.41
CA VAL A 132 38.46 -5.44 1.60
C VAL A 132 37.64 -4.63 0.60
N LYS A 133 38.01 -3.36 0.36
CA LYS A 133 37.40 -2.52 -0.69
C LYS A 133 37.56 -3.14 -2.07
N ALA A 134 38.76 -3.57 -2.42
CA ALA A 134 39.04 -4.19 -3.71
C ALA A 134 38.22 -5.47 -3.92
N MET A 135 38.13 -6.34 -2.90
CA MET A 135 37.30 -7.55 -2.95
C MET A 135 35.82 -7.24 -3.11
N TYR A 136 35.31 -6.23 -2.40
CA TYR A 136 33.92 -5.82 -2.54
C TYR A 136 33.64 -5.28 -3.95
N GLN A 137 34.52 -4.44 -4.49
CA GLN A 137 34.40 -3.92 -5.86
C GLN A 137 34.52 -5.03 -6.91
N GLU A 138 35.42 -6.00 -6.73
CA GLU A 138 35.53 -7.19 -7.58
C GLU A 138 34.20 -7.96 -7.61
N ALA A 139 33.59 -8.20 -6.44
CA ALA A 139 32.29 -8.85 -6.36
C ALA A 139 31.18 -8.03 -7.04
N MET A 140 31.15 -6.70 -6.82
CA MET A 140 30.19 -5.81 -7.48
C MET A 140 30.33 -5.84 -9.01
N ASN A 141 31.56 -5.90 -9.53
CA ASN A 141 31.84 -5.87 -10.96
C ASN A 141 31.78 -7.26 -11.63
N SER A 142 31.53 -8.33 -10.87
CA SER A 142 31.56 -9.71 -11.38
C SER A 142 30.44 -10.05 -12.36
N GLY A 143 29.35 -9.27 -12.39
CA GLY A 143 28.14 -9.55 -13.16
C GLY A 143 27.29 -10.71 -12.60
N ASP A 144 27.76 -11.39 -11.56
CA ASP A 144 27.04 -12.48 -10.90
C ASP A 144 26.25 -11.95 -9.70
N ARG A 145 24.92 -11.96 -9.80
CA ARG A 145 24.02 -11.48 -8.75
C ARG A 145 24.20 -12.21 -7.41
N TYR A 146 24.63 -13.48 -7.42
CA TYR A 146 24.86 -14.24 -6.17
C TYR A 146 26.11 -13.73 -5.45
N LYS A 147 27.19 -13.46 -6.19
CA LYS A 147 28.43 -12.88 -5.65
C LYS A 147 28.20 -11.47 -5.14
N GLN A 148 27.46 -10.66 -5.90
CA GLN A 148 27.11 -9.30 -5.51
C GLN A 148 26.32 -9.30 -4.19
N ARG A 149 25.25 -10.09 -4.11
CA ARG A 149 24.44 -10.19 -2.89
C ARG A 149 25.25 -10.74 -1.71
N ALA A 150 26.00 -11.81 -1.92
CA ALA A 150 26.83 -12.42 -0.89
C ALA A 150 27.83 -11.42 -0.28
N ALA A 151 28.56 -10.69 -1.13
CA ALA A 151 29.50 -9.68 -0.69
C ALA A 151 28.82 -8.57 0.12
N ALA A 152 27.64 -8.10 -0.32
CA ALA A 152 26.90 -7.06 0.38
C ALA A 152 26.34 -7.53 1.73
N GLU A 153 25.79 -8.75 1.84
CA GLU A 153 25.33 -9.32 3.11
C GLU A 153 26.49 -9.47 4.12
N VAL A 154 27.63 -9.99 3.66
CA VAL A 154 28.79 -10.25 4.52
C VAL A 154 29.40 -8.93 4.99
N ILE A 155 29.58 -7.94 4.11
CA ILE A 155 30.12 -6.61 4.46
C ILE A 155 29.22 -5.89 5.46
N ARG A 156 27.89 -5.96 5.31
CA ARG A 156 26.94 -5.39 6.27
C ARG A 156 27.07 -6.04 7.65
N GLY A 157 27.42 -7.33 7.71
CA GLY A 157 27.55 -8.12 8.94
C GLY A 157 28.93 -8.09 9.60
N VAL A 158 29.89 -7.30 9.11
CA VAL A 158 31.27 -7.30 9.64
C VAL A 158 31.32 -6.80 11.08
N ASN A 159 31.95 -7.61 11.94
CA ASN A 159 32.24 -7.20 13.31
C ASN A 159 33.43 -6.23 13.34
N THR A 160 33.22 -5.03 13.89
CA THR A 160 34.20 -3.94 13.91
C THR A 160 34.88 -3.75 15.27
N LYS A 161 34.62 -4.63 16.26
CA LYS A 161 35.04 -4.43 17.67
C LYS A 161 36.55 -4.28 17.91
N ASN A 162 37.40 -4.91 17.08
CA ASN A 162 38.84 -4.93 17.26
C ASN A 162 39.60 -4.11 16.19
N MET A 163 38.89 -3.27 15.43
CA MET A 163 39.49 -2.49 14.33
C MET A 163 39.88 -1.08 14.78
N GLN A 164 40.86 -0.48 14.11
CA GLN A 164 41.22 0.91 14.34
C GLN A 164 40.08 1.85 13.94
N ARG A 165 39.94 2.99 14.63
CA ARG A 165 38.81 3.92 14.47
C ARG A 165 38.56 4.34 13.01
N ASP A 166 39.62 4.61 12.24
CA ASP A 166 39.50 5.02 10.84
C ASP A 166 38.99 3.87 9.96
N GLN A 167 39.45 2.64 10.19
CA GLN A 167 38.96 1.43 9.49
C GLN A 167 37.48 1.15 9.84
N VAL A 168 37.07 1.40 11.08
CA VAL A 168 35.66 1.26 11.52
C VAL A 168 34.77 2.22 10.73
N VAL A 169 35.21 3.47 10.52
CA VAL A 169 34.45 4.45 9.73
C VAL A 169 34.29 3.97 8.29
N GLU A 170 35.36 3.49 7.67
CA GLU A 170 35.31 3.00 6.29
C GLU A 170 34.42 1.76 6.13
N ILE A 171 34.52 0.76 7.02
CA ILE A 171 33.64 -0.42 6.97
C ILE A 171 32.18 -0.03 7.18
N ARG A 172 31.89 0.94 8.07
CA ARG A 172 30.51 1.43 8.26
C ARG A 172 29.98 2.12 7.01
N LEU A 173 30.81 2.89 6.30
CA LEU A 173 30.41 3.49 5.02
C LEU A 173 30.13 2.40 3.98
N MET A 174 31.00 1.40 3.87
CA MET A 174 30.79 0.26 2.98
C MET A 174 29.53 -0.54 3.34
N ALA A 175 29.25 -0.73 4.63
CA ALA A 175 28.03 -1.41 5.10
C ALA A 175 26.76 -0.66 4.70
N ARG A 176 26.76 0.69 4.74
CA ARG A 176 25.64 1.51 4.24
C ARG A 176 25.45 1.34 2.74
N ASN A 177 26.52 1.46 1.97
CA ASN A 177 26.47 1.24 0.52
C ASN A 177 25.99 -0.18 0.18
N ALA A 178 26.45 -1.18 0.94
CA ALA A 178 26.00 -2.57 0.80
C ALA A 178 24.52 -2.72 1.12
N GLU A 179 23.98 -1.99 2.10
CA GLU A 179 22.55 -2.00 2.39
C GLU A 179 21.72 -1.44 1.22
N GLU A 180 22.16 -0.34 0.61
CA GLU A 180 21.52 0.22 -0.58
C GLU A 180 21.60 -0.75 -1.76
N GLN A 181 22.77 -1.36 -1.99
CA GLN A 181 22.93 -2.37 -3.03
C GLN A 181 22.05 -3.59 -2.80
N LEU A 182 21.89 -4.05 -1.56
CA LEU A 182 20.97 -5.15 -1.24
C LEU A 182 19.52 -4.80 -1.56
N LYS A 183 19.11 -3.54 -1.36
CA LYS A 183 17.77 -3.09 -1.77
C LYS A 183 17.63 -3.18 -3.28
N THR A 184 18.60 -2.68 -4.06
CA THR A 184 18.56 -2.76 -5.52
C THR A 184 18.59 -4.19 -6.02
N LEU A 185 19.47 -5.04 -5.50
CA LEU A 185 19.61 -6.45 -5.91
C LEU A 185 18.36 -7.28 -5.63
N ARG A 186 17.65 -6.99 -4.53
CA ARG A 186 16.41 -7.68 -4.14
C ARG A 186 15.17 -7.12 -4.82
N THR A 187 15.32 -6.16 -5.73
CA THR A 187 14.20 -5.51 -6.39
C THR A 187 14.28 -5.74 -7.89
N SER A 188 13.54 -6.72 -8.41
CA SER A 188 13.39 -6.93 -9.85
C SER A 188 12.44 -5.91 -10.49
N ASP A 189 12.60 -5.67 -11.80
CA ASP A 189 11.72 -4.79 -12.58
C ASP A 189 10.24 -5.21 -12.46
N ALA A 190 9.98 -6.52 -12.40
CA ALA A 190 8.64 -7.06 -12.19
C ALA A 190 8.08 -6.70 -10.81
N LEU A 191 8.90 -6.78 -9.76
CA LEU A 191 8.52 -6.38 -8.41
C LEU A 191 8.30 -4.87 -8.30
N GLN A 192 9.15 -4.04 -8.95
CA GLN A 192 8.98 -2.59 -8.99
C GLN A 192 7.67 -2.21 -9.68
N LYS A 193 7.40 -2.82 -10.84
CA LYS A 193 6.16 -2.58 -11.59
C LYS A 193 4.94 -2.99 -10.78
N ALA A 194 4.96 -4.18 -10.17
CA ALA A 194 3.85 -4.66 -9.35
C ALA A 194 3.64 -3.79 -8.10
N ALA A 195 4.72 -3.29 -7.48
CA ALA A 195 4.65 -2.35 -6.36
C ALA A 195 4.04 -1.00 -6.79
N ALA A 196 4.42 -0.49 -7.96
CA ALA A 196 3.86 0.74 -8.51
C ALA A 196 2.36 0.57 -8.84
N GLU A 197 1.96 -0.55 -9.45
CA GLU A 197 0.57 -0.88 -9.72
C GLU A 197 -0.26 -0.96 -8.42
N ALA A 198 0.26 -1.62 -7.38
CA ALA A 198 -0.41 -1.72 -6.08
C ALA A 198 -0.54 -0.36 -5.39
N ASN A 199 0.51 0.47 -5.40
CA ASN A 199 0.47 1.82 -4.84
C ASN A 199 -0.51 2.72 -5.60
N GLN A 200 -0.55 2.63 -6.93
CA GLN A 200 -1.48 3.39 -7.76
C GLN A 200 -2.92 2.97 -7.49
N ALA A 201 -3.20 1.66 -7.41
CA ALA A 201 -4.53 1.16 -7.05
C ALA A 201 -4.94 1.60 -5.63
N GLN A 202 -4.01 1.65 -4.68
CA GLN A 202 -4.27 2.15 -3.33
C GLN A 202 -4.68 3.62 -3.35
N LYS A 203 -3.96 4.45 -4.12
CA LYS A 203 -4.26 5.87 -4.27
C LYS A 203 -5.63 6.08 -4.89
N GLU A 204 -5.92 5.37 -5.98
CA GLU A 204 -7.24 5.42 -6.64
C GLU A 204 -8.35 5.05 -5.66
N LEU A 205 -8.15 4.02 -4.85
CA LEU A 205 -9.11 3.61 -3.85
C LEU A 205 -9.38 4.72 -2.82
N PHE A 206 -8.35 5.40 -2.31
CA PHE A 206 -8.53 6.53 -1.39
C PHE A 206 -9.25 7.71 -2.06
N GLU A 207 -8.91 8.02 -3.32
CA GLU A 207 -9.60 9.05 -4.10
C GLU A 207 -11.09 8.71 -4.27
N GLN A 208 -11.43 7.46 -4.54
CA GLN A 208 -12.82 7.00 -4.65
C GLN A 208 -13.56 7.04 -3.31
N ARG A 209 -12.87 6.74 -2.20
CA ARG A 209 -13.45 6.86 -0.84
C ARG A 209 -13.87 8.29 -0.54
N GLU A 210 -13.03 9.27 -0.88
CA GLU A 210 -13.39 10.69 -0.77
C GLU A 210 -14.51 11.07 -1.75
N GLY A 211 -14.53 10.48 -2.95
CA GLY A 211 -15.63 10.61 -3.90
C GLY A 211 -16.98 10.16 -3.34
N ILE A 212 -17.02 9.05 -2.59
CA ILE A 212 -18.25 8.55 -1.93
C ILE A 212 -18.77 9.54 -0.90
N LYS A 213 -17.88 10.24 -0.16
CA LYS A 213 -18.30 11.30 0.78
C LYS A 213 -18.98 12.46 0.05
N ALA A 214 -18.40 12.91 -1.06
CA ALA A 214 -19.00 13.99 -1.87
C ALA A 214 -20.36 13.56 -2.48
N VAL A 215 -20.52 12.27 -2.80
CA VAL A 215 -21.82 11.70 -3.21
C VAL A 215 -22.80 11.72 -2.04
N ALA A 216 -22.38 11.32 -0.84
CA ALA A 216 -23.21 11.35 0.36
C ALA A 216 -23.75 12.76 0.64
N GLU A 217 -22.91 13.78 0.55
CA GLU A 217 -23.32 15.20 0.68
C GLU A 217 -24.36 15.59 -0.37
N THR A 218 -24.13 15.20 -1.63
CA THR A 218 -25.05 15.51 -2.75
C THR A 218 -26.41 14.84 -2.53
N MET A 219 -26.41 13.63 -1.95
CA MET A 219 -27.61 12.85 -1.63
C MET A 219 -28.24 13.22 -0.28
N GLY A 220 -27.69 14.20 0.44
CA GLY A 220 -28.23 14.69 1.71
C GLY A 220 -27.96 13.77 2.91
N GLU A 221 -27.00 12.85 2.82
CA GLU A 221 -26.57 12.03 3.96
C GLU A 221 -25.48 12.76 4.77
N PRO A 222 -25.55 12.76 6.12
CA PRO A 222 -24.56 13.43 6.96
C PRO A 222 -23.20 12.71 6.91
N VAL A 223 -22.15 13.45 6.57
CA VAL A 223 -20.78 12.91 6.41
C VAL A 223 -19.94 13.01 7.69
N ASP A 224 -20.34 13.90 8.61
CA ASP A 224 -19.50 14.41 9.71
C ASP A 224 -19.90 13.96 11.12
N GLN A 225 -20.87 13.05 11.26
CA GLN A 225 -21.21 12.55 12.58
C GLN A 225 -20.22 11.47 13.02
N VAL A 226 -19.67 11.63 14.22
CA VAL A 226 -18.79 10.69 14.95
C VAL A 226 -19.36 9.26 14.95
N PHE A 227 -20.67 9.12 14.78
CA PHE A 227 -21.36 7.89 14.39
C PHE A 227 -21.82 8.02 12.94
N GLN A 228 -20.92 7.73 12.01
CA GLN A 228 -21.22 7.71 10.57
C GLN A 228 -22.36 6.71 10.28
N ALA A 229 -23.59 7.20 10.32
CA ALA A 229 -24.82 6.46 10.08
C ALA A 229 -25.39 6.95 8.74
N GLY A 230 -25.37 6.06 7.76
CA GLY A 230 -25.76 6.33 6.37
C GLY A 230 -25.26 5.21 5.46
N ASP A 231 -25.95 4.95 4.36
CA ASP A 231 -25.61 3.81 3.50
C ASP A 231 -24.32 4.09 2.72
N TYR A 232 -24.04 5.35 2.36
CA TYR A 232 -22.73 5.72 1.79
C TYR A 232 -21.61 5.67 2.82
N ALA A 233 -21.91 5.99 4.07
CA ALA A 233 -20.93 5.93 5.16
C ALA A 233 -20.47 4.48 5.41
N LYS A 234 -21.42 3.52 5.37
CA LYS A 234 -21.12 2.08 5.42
C LYS A 234 -20.19 1.66 4.27
N LEU A 235 -20.42 2.13 3.04
CA LEU A 235 -19.54 1.83 1.90
C LEU A 235 -18.09 2.26 2.17
N THR A 236 -17.88 3.44 2.75
CA THR A 236 -16.52 3.93 3.06
C THR A 236 -15.83 3.18 4.20
N LYS A 237 -16.59 2.48 5.05
CA LYS A 237 -16.08 1.66 6.17
C LYS A 237 -15.79 0.22 5.78
N MET A 238 -16.26 -0.25 4.61
CA MET A 238 -16.01 -1.60 4.12
C MET A 238 -14.52 -1.93 3.99
N LEU A 239 -13.65 -0.94 3.93
CA LEU A 239 -12.22 -1.14 3.75
C LEU A 239 -11.40 -0.43 4.83
N GLN A 240 -10.59 -1.21 5.54
CA GLN A 240 -9.46 -0.70 6.31
C GLN A 240 -8.17 -1.17 5.64
N VAL A 241 -7.34 -0.21 5.27
CA VAL A 241 -6.00 -0.45 4.74
C VAL A 241 -5.02 -0.06 5.82
N ASP A 242 -4.22 -1.01 6.29
CA ASP A 242 -3.08 -0.70 7.13
C ASP A 242 -1.95 -0.15 6.25
N SER A 243 -1.60 1.11 6.47
CA SER A 243 -0.56 1.80 5.69
C SER A 243 0.84 1.23 5.89
N GLY A 244 1.08 0.50 6.99
CA GLY A 244 2.38 -0.08 7.33
C GLY A 244 2.59 -1.47 6.74
N THR A 245 1.58 -2.33 6.79
CA THR A 245 1.67 -3.74 6.35
C THR A 245 1.11 -3.97 4.95
N ARG A 246 0.40 -2.99 4.38
CA ARG A 246 -0.44 -3.14 3.18
C ARG A 246 -1.51 -4.23 3.32
N GLU A 247 -1.79 -4.68 4.55
CA GLU A 247 -2.88 -5.59 4.81
C GLU A 247 -4.21 -4.86 4.68
N VAL A 248 -5.14 -5.54 4.03
CA VAL A 248 -6.46 -5.01 3.77
C VAL A 248 -7.50 -5.86 4.45
N LYS A 249 -8.16 -5.26 5.44
CA LYS A 249 -9.33 -5.82 6.09
C LYS A 249 -10.55 -5.29 5.37
N LEU A 250 -11.26 -6.21 4.73
CA LEU A 250 -12.54 -5.96 4.10
C LEU A 250 -13.64 -6.46 5.00
N TYR A 251 -14.54 -5.56 5.33
CA TYR A 251 -15.70 -5.83 6.13
C TYR A 251 -16.94 -5.91 5.23
N GLY A 252 -17.83 -6.86 5.54
CA GLY A 252 -19.16 -6.91 4.94
C GLY A 252 -19.98 -5.67 5.31
N LEU A 253 -21.00 -5.34 4.52
CA LEU A 253 -21.89 -4.21 4.82
C LEU A 253 -22.59 -4.33 6.18
N ASP A 254 -22.77 -5.56 6.65
CA ASP A 254 -23.42 -5.91 7.92
C ASP A 254 -22.42 -6.15 9.06
N ALA A 255 -21.12 -6.04 8.79
CA ALA A 255 -20.09 -6.30 9.79
C ALA A 255 -20.17 -5.27 10.93
N PRO A 256 -19.92 -5.67 12.19
CA PRO A 256 -19.93 -4.77 13.35
C PRO A 256 -19.02 -3.55 13.17
N GLU A 257 -17.90 -3.72 12.46
CA GLU A 257 -16.93 -2.67 12.16
C GLU A 257 -17.43 -1.64 11.13
N VAL A 258 -18.46 -2.00 10.35
CA VAL A 258 -19.10 -1.15 9.33
C VAL A 258 -20.37 -0.51 9.89
N THR A 259 -21.20 -1.30 10.58
CA THR A 259 -22.50 -0.89 11.12
C THR A 259 -22.39 -0.22 12.49
N GLY A 260 -21.31 -0.46 13.23
CA GLY A 260 -21.17 -0.06 14.63
C GLY A 260 -22.05 -0.87 15.59
N ILE A 261 -22.68 -1.95 15.11
CA ILE A 261 -23.58 -2.81 15.89
C ILE A 261 -22.92 -4.18 16.04
N SER A 262 -22.44 -4.48 17.24
CA SER A 262 -22.15 -5.87 17.61
C SER A 262 -23.47 -6.56 17.93
N PHE A 263 -23.93 -7.47 17.06
CA PHE A 263 -24.90 -8.47 17.49
C PHE A 263 -24.15 -9.41 18.44
N ALA A 264 -24.16 -9.09 19.73
CA ALA A 264 -23.88 -10.09 20.74
C ALA A 264 -25.00 -11.14 20.64
N ALA A 265 -24.72 -12.23 19.93
CA ALA A 265 -25.23 -13.53 20.33
C ALA A 265 -24.24 -13.99 21.40
N ASP A 266 -24.54 -14.15 22.70
CA ASP A 266 -25.81 -14.52 23.33
C ASP A 266 -26.62 -15.54 22.51
N PHE A 267 -25.88 -16.47 21.90
CA PHE A 267 -26.32 -17.85 21.80
C PHE A 267 -25.23 -18.70 22.45
N ASP A 268 -25.43 -18.85 23.74
CA ASP A 268 -24.89 -19.92 24.55
C ASP A 268 -25.26 -21.25 23.87
N HIS A 269 -24.31 -21.84 23.18
CA HIS A 269 -24.25 -23.27 22.96
C HIS A 269 -22.79 -23.68 22.95
N ASP A 270 -22.32 -23.99 24.15
CA ASP A 270 -21.38 -25.07 24.40
C ASP A 270 -21.49 -26.16 23.32
N LEU A 271 -20.49 -26.23 22.46
CA LEU A 271 -19.99 -27.48 21.93
C LEU A 271 -18.45 -27.41 21.95
N VAL A 272 -17.95 -27.57 23.17
CA VAL A 272 -16.68 -28.24 23.42
C VAL A 272 -16.71 -29.58 22.68
N VAL A 273 -15.87 -29.75 21.68
CA VAL A 273 -15.28 -31.06 21.36
C VAL A 273 -13.77 -30.87 21.24
N GLY A 274 -13.14 -30.62 22.39
CA GLY A 274 -11.80 -31.14 22.62
C GLY A 274 -11.94 -32.62 22.98
N GLY A 275 -11.23 -33.49 22.27
CA GLY A 275 -11.30 -34.92 22.52
C GLY A 275 -10.39 -35.72 21.61
N ASN A 276 -9.09 -35.58 21.83
CA ASN A 276 -8.08 -36.51 21.34
C ASN A 276 -8.25 -37.90 22.01
N ASN A 277 -7.75 -38.93 21.32
CA ASN A 277 -7.38 -40.28 21.76
C ASN A 277 -8.33 -41.44 21.40
N GLY A 278 -7.80 -42.30 20.51
CA GLY A 278 -8.28 -43.63 20.12
C GLY A 278 -7.54 -44.10 18.88
#